data_AF-A0A7J2YLJ4-F1
#
_entry.id   AF-A0A7J2YLJ4-F1
#
_cell.length_a   1.000
_cell.length_b   1.000
_cell.length_c   1.000
_cell.angle_alpha   90.00
_cell.angle_beta   90.00
_cell.angle_gamma   90.00
#
_symmetry.space_group_name_H-M   'P 1'
#
loop_
_entity.id
_entity.type
_entity.pdbx_description
1 polymer ?
#
loop_
_entity_poly.entity_id
_entity_poly.type
_entity_poly.pdbx_seq_one_letter_code
_entity_poly.pdbx_strand_id
1 'polypeptide(L)'
;MNGSGGMDNSEPIGFTCGTKGDSVSFFLNKGINLSFGQIVRIDSGERSFYARVVNAESSSTLDTIEQLREAEGKEAFGPYSAYRCIEAILFLEKRAGKARSPTFNPNYRDKVYTASEEDCSILKLSGELEVGLLRSGEQLLGSAGINIEAIPLMMGMFGMTGSGKTNTELILNAQMIENSPKTVGLIFDFAGQLLDGKGIKPQKGLKDHPLFHNKVQYYSARDGKMTVGLYTVSPEKLLTLFPDIGLPQFRLARKLYKKLGKGWIEESREVYGAEGYSGLGRVADYKMKHVIEALMLKLSSLSPDLFPV
;
A
#
# COMPACT_ATOMS: atom_id res chain seq x y z
N MET A 1 35.95 5.76 25.69
CA MET A 1 34.84 6.66 25.28
C MET A 1 33.55 5.95 25.62
N ASN A 2 32.64 6.67 26.28
CA ASN A 2 31.56 6.19 27.14
C ASN A 2 30.78 4.99 26.60
N GLY A 3 30.75 3.92 27.41
CA GLY A 3 29.85 2.78 27.21
C GLY A 3 28.42 3.19 27.53
N SER A 4 27.56 3.12 26.54
CA SER A 4 26.10 3.10 26.73
C SER A 4 25.74 1.78 27.40
N GLY A 5 25.32 1.84 28.66
CA GLY A 5 24.79 0.68 29.38
C GLY A 5 23.58 0.12 28.65
N GLY A 6 23.70 -1.11 28.14
CA GLY A 6 22.54 -1.91 27.79
C GLY A 6 21.74 -2.15 29.07
N MET A 7 20.50 -1.68 29.11
CA MET A 7 19.55 -2.13 30.12
C MET A 7 19.39 -3.65 29.95
N ASP A 8 19.68 -4.40 31.00
CA ASP A 8 19.34 -5.82 31.07
C ASP A 8 17.83 -5.98 30.83
N ASN A 9 17.46 -6.77 29.82
CA ASN A 9 16.07 -7.05 29.42
C ASN A 9 15.25 -7.84 30.47
N SER A 10 15.72 -7.93 31.72
CA SER A 10 15.12 -8.72 32.79
C SER A 10 14.35 -7.90 33.83
N GLU A 11 14.58 -6.58 33.93
CA GLU A 11 13.87 -5.75 34.91
C GLU A 11 12.54 -5.23 34.36
N PRO A 12 11.45 -5.29 35.15
CA PRO A 12 10.19 -4.71 34.75
C PRO A 12 10.33 -3.18 34.69
N ILE A 13 9.85 -2.59 33.61
CA ILE A 13 9.80 -1.14 33.40
C ILE A 13 8.56 -0.49 33.99
N GLY A 14 7.59 -1.29 34.42
CA GLY A 14 6.30 -0.83 34.89
C GLY A 14 5.32 -1.96 35.18
N PHE A 15 4.06 -1.59 35.39
CA PHE A 15 2.98 -2.55 35.61
C PHE A 15 1.65 -2.06 35.04
N THR A 16 0.83 -3.01 34.57
CA THR A 16 -0.50 -2.74 34.01
C THR A 16 -1.43 -2.15 35.06
N CYS A 17 -2.10 -1.05 34.72
CA CYS A 17 -3.07 -0.36 35.57
C CYS A 17 -4.50 -0.37 35.02
N GLY A 18 -4.69 -0.73 33.74
CA GLY A 18 -6.02 -0.87 33.16
C GLY A 18 -5.99 -1.45 31.75
N THR A 19 -7.12 -2.02 31.32
CA THR A 19 -7.30 -2.56 29.97
C THR A 19 -8.71 -2.29 29.47
N LYS A 20 -8.86 -1.91 28.20
CA LYS A 20 -10.16 -1.66 27.56
C LYS A 20 -10.09 -2.01 26.08
N GLY A 21 -10.82 -3.04 25.66
CA GLY A 21 -10.70 -3.55 24.29
C GLY A 21 -9.30 -4.11 24.05
N ASP A 22 -8.62 -3.67 22.99
CA ASP A 22 -7.22 -3.96 22.70
C ASP A 22 -6.25 -2.94 23.32
N SER A 23 -6.75 -1.88 23.96
CA SER A 23 -5.92 -0.89 24.66
C SER A 23 -5.53 -1.39 26.06
N VAL A 24 -4.26 -1.19 26.41
CA VAL A 24 -3.69 -1.43 27.74
C VAL A 24 -3.00 -0.17 28.23
N SER A 25 -3.27 0.17 29.49
CA SER A 25 -2.62 1.26 30.21
C SER A 25 -1.70 0.71 31.27
N PHE A 26 -0.52 1.30 31.42
CA PHE A 26 0.44 0.91 32.46
C PHE A 26 1.23 2.10 32.99
N PHE A 27 1.63 2.01 34.25
CA PHE A 27 2.52 3.00 34.88
C PHE A 27 3.98 2.61 34.67
N LEU A 28 4.83 3.60 34.44
CA LEU A 28 6.28 3.40 34.36
C LEU A 28 6.95 3.54 35.73
N ASN A 29 8.01 2.76 35.92
CA ASN A 29 8.94 2.91 37.03
C ASN A 29 9.73 4.22 36.88
N LYS A 30 10.17 4.77 38.02
CA LYS A 30 10.88 6.05 38.07
C LYS A 30 12.16 6.00 37.23
N GLY A 31 12.35 7.01 36.38
CA GLY A 31 13.53 7.14 35.52
C GLY A 31 13.44 6.40 34.18
N ILE A 32 12.39 5.61 33.95
CA ILE A 32 12.18 4.94 32.66
C ILE A 32 11.43 5.85 31.68
N ASN A 33 11.85 5.80 30.42
CA ASN A 33 11.21 6.47 29.29
C ASN A 33 10.88 5.45 28.21
N LEU A 34 9.75 5.65 27.53
CA LEU A 34 9.39 4.91 26.31
C LEU A 34 9.09 5.88 25.19
N SER A 35 9.40 5.48 23.97
CA SER A 35 9.13 6.25 22.76
C SER A 35 7.87 5.78 22.05
N PHE A 36 7.22 6.67 21.30
CA PHE A 36 6.08 6.32 20.45
C PHE A 36 6.45 5.21 19.45
N GLY A 37 5.58 4.21 19.34
CA GLY A 37 5.80 3.03 18.51
C GLY A 37 6.73 1.98 19.11
N GLN A 38 7.30 2.20 20.30
CA GLN A 38 8.08 1.19 21.01
C GLN A 38 7.20 -0.02 21.34
N ILE A 39 7.77 -1.21 21.19
CA ILE A 39 7.10 -2.47 21.50
C ILE A 39 7.48 -2.86 22.93
N VAL A 40 6.47 -3.24 23.70
CA VAL A 40 6.63 -3.74 25.07
C VAL A 40 6.05 -5.14 25.17
N ARG A 41 6.59 -5.93 26.10
CA ARG A 41 6.07 -7.24 26.50
C ARG A 41 5.39 -7.13 27.86
N ILE A 42 4.25 -7.80 28.02
CA ILE A 42 3.52 -7.88 29.28
C ILE A 42 3.34 -9.36 29.62
N ASP A 43 3.91 -9.80 30.73
CA ASP A 43 3.84 -11.20 31.15
C ASP A 43 2.67 -11.39 32.12
N SER A 44 1.77 -12.32 31.78
CA SER A 44 0.50 -12.57 32.46
C SER A 44 0.26 -14.08 32.63
N GLY A 45 0.75 -14.63 33.74
CA GLY A 45 0.74 -16.07 33.99
C GLY A 45 1.53 -16.84 32.93
N GLU A 46 0.87 -17.74 32.18
CA GLU A 46 1.48 -18.51 31.08
C GLU A 46 1.51 -17.78 29.73
N ARG A 47 1.02 -16.54 29.69
CA ARG A 47 0.88 -15.74 28.47
C ARG A 47 1.87 -14.59 28.48
N SER A 48 2.39 -14.27 27.31
CA SER A 48 3.08 -13.00 27.05
C SER A 48 2.31 -12.23 26.00
N PHE A 49 1.98 -10.98 26.29
CA PHE A 49 1.32 -10.07 25.37
C PHE A 49 2.31 -9.05 24.83
N TYR A 50 2.18 -8.69 23.56
CA TYR A 50 2.96 -7.62 22.95
C TYR A 50 2.05 -6.47 22.58
N ALA A 51 2.47 -5.27 22.96
CA ALA A 51 1.74 -4.04 22.73
C ALA A 51 2.63 -2.97 22.12
N ARG A 52 2.06 -2.10 21.29
CA ARG A 52 2.74 -0.94 20.69
C ARG A 52 2.33 0.32 21.43
N VAL A 53 3.30 1.08 21.92
CA VAL A 53 3.07 2.37 22.58
C VAL A 53 2.46 3.37 21.59
N VAL A 54 1.28 3.88 21.92
CA VAL A 54 0.55 4.88 21.11
C VAL A 54 0.43 6.22 21.82
N ASN A 55 0.54 6.25 23.15
CA ASN A 55 0.55 7.48 23.94
C ASN A 55 1.45 7.35 25.17
N ALA A 56 2.06 8.47 25.58
CA ALA A 56 2.86 8.58 26.79
C ALA A 56 2.52 9.88 27.52
N GLU A 57 1.75 9.76 28.61
CA GLU A 57 1.28 10.87 29.42
C GLU A 57 2.13 11.05 30.68
N SER A 58 2.40 12.30 31.03
CA SER A 58 2.97 12.69 32.33
C SER A 58 1.89 13.40 33.12
N SER A 59 1.60 12.92 34.32
CA SER A 59 0.49 13.44 35.13
C SER A 59 0.83 13.41 36.62
N SER A 60 -0.08 13.93 37.43
CA SER A 60 0.02 14.04 38.88
C SER A 60 -1.25 13.49 39.53
N THR A 61 -1.14 13.02 40.77
CA THR A 61 -2.32 12.72 41.60
C THR A 61 -3.03 13.97 42.11
N LEU A 62 -2.44 15.16 41.92
CA LEU A 62 -3.04 16.45 42.24
C LEU A 62 -3.81 16.99 41.04
N ASP A 63 -4.98 17.57 41.26
CA ASP A 63 -5.78 18.14 40.17
C ASP A 63 -5.13 19.41 39.58
N THR A 64 -5.36 19.66 38.29
CA THR A 64 -4.76 20.80 37.58
C THR A 64 -5.09 22.15 38.23
N ILE A 65 -6.29 22.31 38.77
CA ILE A 65 -6.71 23.55 39.45
C ILE A 65 -5.87 23.78 40.72
N GLU A 66 -5.60 22.71 41.47
CA GLU A 66 -4.79 22.77 42.69
C GLU A 66 -3.31 23.05 42.35
N GLN A 67 -2.78 22.39 41.31
CA GLN A 67 -1.44 22.68 40.79
C GLN A 67 -1.27 24.15 40.38
N LEU A 68 -2.29 24.76 39.76
CA LEU A 68 -2.25 26.18 39.37
C LEU A 68 -2.21 27.10 40.59
N ARG A 69 -3.01 26.83 41.63
CA ARG A 69 -2.99 27.61 42.87
C ARG A 69 -1.66 27.50 43.60
N GLU A 70 -1.03 26.33 43.55
CA GLU A 70 0.32 26.12 44.08
C GLU A 70 1.37 26.92 43.32
N ALA A 71 1.33 26.88 41.98
CA ALA A 71 2.24 27.64 41.13
C ALA A 71 2.09 29.16 41.33
N GLU A 72 0.89 29.65 41.63
CA GLU A 72 0.63 31.05 41.98
C GLU A 72 1.05 31.41 43.42
N GLY A 73 1.52 30.45 44.22
CA GLY A 73 1.91 30.65 45.61
C GLY A 73 0.74 30.92 46.56
N LYS A 74 -0.50 30.59 46.15
CA LYS A 74 -1.71 30.83 46.96
C LYS A 74 -1.87 29.78 48.05
N GLU A 75 -1.58 28.53 47.73
CA GLU A 75 -1.74 27.37 48.63
C GLU A 75 -0.57 26.40 48.41
N ALA A 76 -0.21 25.61 49.41
CA ALA A 76 0.73 24.50 49.26
C ALA A 76 -0.05 23.20 49.49
N PHE A 77 -0.11 22.35 48.46
CA PHE A 77 -0.82 21.08 48.56
C PHE A 77 0.16 20.00 49.04
N GLY A 78 -0.35 19.02 49.79
CA GLY A 78 0.44 17.98 50.47
C GLY A 78 1.23 17.07 49.50
N PRO A 79 1.79 15.94 49.98
CA PRO A 79 2.58 15.08 49.10
C PRO A 79 1.68 14.46 48.02
N TYR A 80 1.85 14.93 46.78
CA TYR A 80 1.28 14.31 45.59
C TYR A 80 2.36 13.57 44.80
N SER A 81 1.93 12.60 44.00
CA SER A 81 2.82 11.78 43.19
C SER A 81 2.74 12.20 41.74
N ALA A 82 3.89 12.51 41.14
CA ALA A 82 4.01 12.55 39.70
C ALA A 82 4.17 11.12 39.17
N TYR A 83 3.50 10.80 38.07
CA TYR A 83 3.57 9.50 37.42
C TYR A 83 3.57 9.64 35.90
N ARG A 84 4.01 8.57 35.24
CA ARG A 84 3.89 8.41 33.80
C ARG A 84 2.97 7.26 33.48
N CYS A 85 1.95 7.55 32.69
CA CYS A 85 0.98 6.58 32.21
C CYS A 85 1.19 6.39 30.71
N ILE A 86 1.26 5.13 30.29
CA ILE A 86 1.45 4.77 28.89
C ILE A 86 0.18 4.10 28.40
N GLU A 87 -0.27 4.49 27.21
CA GLU A 87 -1.28 3.76 26.47
C GLU A 87 -0.61 2.99 25.34
N ALA A 88 -0.94 1.70 25.24
CA ALA A 88 -0.45 0.83 24.19
C ALA A 88 -1.56 -0.06 23.63
N ILE A 89 -1.44 -0.45 22.37
CA ILE A 89 -2.39 -1.33 21.69
C ILE A 89 -1.81 -2.73 21.58
N LEU A 90 -2.52 -3.72 22.10
CA LEU A 90 -2.20 -5.14 22.02
C LEU A 90 -2.30 -5.62 20.57
N PHE A 91 -1.26 -6.28 20.07
CA PHE A 91 -1.26 -6.81 18.71
C PHE A 91 -0.83 -8.28 18.62
N LEU A 92 -0.27 -8.85 19.67
CA LEU A 92 0.12 -10.27 19.71
C LEU A 92 -0.01 -10.87 21.11
N GLU A 93 -0.41 -12.14 21.16
CA GLU A 93 -0.35 -13.01 22.33
C GLU A 93 0.51 -14.23 22.01
N LYS A 94 1.46 -14.55 22.88
CA LYS A 94 2.23 -15.79 22.88
C LYS A 94 1.78 -16.67 24.05
N ARG A 95 1.47 -17.93 23.76
CA ARG A 95 1.21 -18.97 24.77
C ARG A 95 1.75 -20.31 24.29
N ALA A 96 2.43 -21.04 25.17
CA ALA A 96 3.00 -22.36 24.85
C ALA A 96 3.81 -22.37 23.53
N GLY A 97 4.62 -21.32 23.32
CA GLY A 97 5.46 -21.16 22.12
C GLY A 97 4.73 -20.75 20.83
N LYS A 98 3.41 -20.59 20.85
CA LYS A 98 2.61 -20.19 19.68
C LYS A 98 2.20 -18.72 19.78
N ALA A 99 2.45 -17.97 18.71
CA ALA A 99 2.01 -16.59 18.56
C ALA A 99 0.66 -16.54 17.84
N ARG A 100 -0.24 -15.65 18.28
CA ARG A 100 -1.59 -15.44 17.73
C ARG A 100 -2.07 -14.03 18.01
N SER A 101 -3.19 -13.64 17.40
CA SER A 101 -3.91 -12.42 17.79
C SER A 101 -4.36 -12.50 19.26
N PRO A 102 -4.32 -11.38 20.00
CA PRO A 102 -4.77 -11.35 21.39
C PRO A 102 -6.21 -11.82 21.55
N THR A 103 -6.42 -12.79 22.43
CA THR A 103 -7.75 -13.31 22.80
C THR A 103 -8.18 -12.92 24.20
N PHE A 104 -7.22 -12.45 25.00
CA PHE A 104 -7.39 -12.00 26.38
C PHE A 104 -6.58 -10.73 26.59
N ASN A 105 -6.85 -10.08 27.72
CA ASN A 105 -6.12 -8.91 28.18
C ASN A 105 -5.16 -9.30 29.32
N PRO A 106 -4.05 -8.58 29.49
CA PRO A 106 -3.26 -8.65 30.72
C PRO A 106 -4.10 -8.27 31.95
N ASN A 107 -3.72 -8.77 33.12
CA ASN A 107 -4.35 -8.45 34.38
C ASN A 107 -3.75 -7.18 35.00
N TYR A 108 -4.50 -6.58 35.92
CA TYR A 108 -3.99 -5.51 36.76
C TYR A 108 -2.73 -5.98 37.52
N ARG A 109 -1.70 -5.13 37.55
CA ARG A 109 -0.36 -5.37 38.12
C ARG A 109 0.53 -6.38 37.40
N ASP A 110 0.15 -6.88 36.24
CA ASP A 110 1.08 -7.64 35.40
C ASP A 110 2.29 -6.77 35.02
N LYS A 111 3.47 -7.39 34.98
CA LYS A 111 4.74 -6.71 34.78
C LYS A 111 4.94 -6.39 33.31
N VAL A 112 5.42 -5.19 33.04
CA VAL A 112 5.74 -4.71 31.68
C VAL A 112 7.25 -4.67 31.50
N TYR A 113 7.72 -5.08 30.33
CA TYR A 113 9.14 -5.16 29.95
C TYR A 113 9.36 -4.50 28.59
N THR A 114 10.56 -4.01 28.34
CA THR A 114 10.98 -3.68 26.96
C THR A 114 11.06 -4.96 26.13
N ALA A 115 10.68 -4.89 24.86
CA ALA A 115 10.87 -6.02 23.96
C ALA A 115 12.37 -6.26 23.73
N SER A 116 12.82 -7.50 23.90
CA SER A 116 14.18 -7.95 23.60
C SER A 116 14.34 -8.35 22.12
N GLU A 117 15.57 -8.59 21.66
CA GLU A 117 15.81 -9.16 20.32
C GLU A 117 15.14 -10.53 20.13
N GLU A 118 15.14 -11.37 21.18
CA GLU A 118 14.42 -12.65 21.17
C GLU A 118 12.91 -12.43 21.00
N ASP A 119 12.34 -11.42 21.67
CA ASP A 119 10.94 -11.05 21.51
C ASP A 119 10.61 -10.63 20.08
N CYS A 120 11.54 -9.94 19.41
CA CYS A 120 11.38 -9.50 18.03
C CYS A 120 11.40 -10.68 17.05
N SER A 121 12.18 -11.72 17.34
CA SER A 121 12.21 -12.95 16.53
C SER A 121 10.86 -13.69 16.51
N ILE A 122 10.08 -13.59 17.61
CA ILE A 122 8.74 -14.19 17.74
C ILE A 122 7.74 -13.54 16.77
N LEU A 123 7.94 -12.26 16.44
CA LEU A 123 7.07 -11.55 15.52
C LEU A 123 7.14 -12.10 14.09
N LYS A 124 8.17 -12.90 13.74
CA LYS A 124 8.34 -13.55 12.44
C LYS A 124 8.06 -12.62 11.26
N LEU A 125 8.57 -11.40 11.34
CA LEU A 125 8.24 -10.34 10.38
C LEU A 125 9.04 -10.44 9.09
N SER A 126 10.01 -11.35 9.02
CA SER A 126 10.75 -11.63 7.78
C SER A 126 9.84 -12.34 6.78
N GLY A 127 9.62 -11.73 5.62
CA GLY A 127 9.05 -12.36 4.45
C GLY A 127 9.95 -12.14 3.23
N GLU A 128 9.76 -12.91 2.16
CA GLU A 128 10.69 -12.86 1.02
C GLU A 128 10.63 -11.52 0.25
N LEU A 129 9.54 -10.78 0.37
CA LEU A 129 9.41 -9.43 -0.17
C LEU A 129 9.69 -8.41 0.93
N GLU A 130 10.96 -8.03 1.09
CA GLU A 130 11.39 -7.10 2.15
C GLU A 130 10.88 -5.68 1.87
N VAL A 131 10.09 -5.12 2.79
CA VAL A 131 9.49 -3.78 2.64
C VAL A 131 10.17 -2.71 3.49
N GLY A 132 10.98 -3.10 4.48
CA GLY A 132 11.74 -2.18 5.31
C GLY A 132 12.17 -2.80 6.62
N LEU A 133 12.41 -1.95 7.62
CA LEU A 133 12.88 -2.37 8.94
C LEU A 133 11.80 -2.11 10.01
N LEU A 134 11.66 -3.04 10.94
CA LEU A 134 10.87 -2.83 12.15
C LEU A 134 11.60 -1.88 13.09
N ARG A 135 10.91 -0.82 13.51
CA ARG A 135 11.37 0.11 14.53
C ARG A 135 10.62 -0.13 15.84
N SER A 136 11.36 -0.12 16.95
CA SER A 136 10.80 -0.04 18.31
C SER A 136 11.44 1.16 19.02
N GLY A 137 10.68 2.24 19.11
CA GLY A 137 11.18 3.52 19.61
C GLY A 137 12.27 4.08 18.69
N GLU A 138 13.50 4.17 19.21
CA GLU A 138 14.68 4.64 18.48
C GLU A 138 15.52 3.50 17.88
N GLN A 139 15.23 2.26 18.25
CA GLN A 139 16.00 1.10 17.81
C GLN A 139 15.38 0.42 16.58
N LEU A 140 16.25 -0.09 15.71
CA LEU A 140 15.89 -0.95 14.59
C LEU A 140 16.08 -2.40 15.00
N LEU A 141 15.02 -3.20 14.86
CA LEU A 141 14.98 -4.57 15.40
C LEU A 141 15.25 -5.64 14.33
N GLY A 142 15.03 -5.33 13.05
CA GLY A 142 15.26 -6.26 11.95
C GLY A 142 14.40 -5.97 10.72
N SER A 143 14.56 -6.80 9.69
CA SER A 143 13.78 -6.71 8.44
C SER A 143 12.31 -7.06 8.65
N ALA A 144 11.44 -6.33 7.97
CA ALA A 144 10.03 -6.63 7.82
C ALA A 144 9.73 -6.85 6.34
N GLY A 145 9.01 -7.93 6.04
CA GLY A 145 8.67 -8.33 4.69
C GLY A 145 7.30 -9.00 4.61
N ILE A 146 6.88 -9.26 3.38
CA ILE A 146 5.62 -9.94 3.06
C ILE A 146 5.97 -11.30 2.46
N ASN A 147 5.34 -12.35 2.98
CA ASN A 147 5.48 -13.67 2.39
C ASN A 147 4.82 -13.69 1.01
N ILE A 148 5.48 -14.28 0.01
CA ILE A 148 4.95 -14.35 -1.36
C ILE A 148 3.58 -15.05 -1.38
N GLU A 149 3.40 -16.06 -0.54
CA GLU A 149 2.16 -16.82 -0.37
C GLU A 149 0.98 -15.97 0.10
N ALA A 150 1.22 -14.77 0.67
CA ALA A 150 0.18 -13.85 1.10
C ALA A 150 -0.34 -12.93 -0.01
N ILE A 151 0.37 -12.79 -1.16
CA ILE A 151 -0.05 -11.91 -2.26
C ILE A 151 -1.48 -12.20 -2.76
N PRO A 152 -1.91 -13.47 -2.93
CA PRO A 152 -3.27 -13.79 -3.39
C PRO A 152 -4.39 -13.33 -2.46
N LEU A 153 -4.09 -13.00 -1.20
CA LEU A 153 -5.08 -12.51 -0.24
C LEU A 153 -5.55 -11.07 -0.51
N MET A 154 -5.01 -10.44 -1.56
CA MET A 154 -5.20 -9.03 -1.93
C MET A 154 -4.63 -8.06 -0.90
N MET A 155 -4.06 -6.97 -1.40
CA MET A 155 -3.46 -5.93 -0.58
C MET A 155 -4.11 -4.58 -0.89
N GLY A 156 -4.47 -3.83 0.15
CA GLY A 156 -4.82 -2.42 0.05
C GLY A 156 -3.74 -1.58 0.70
N MET A 157 -3.28 -0.53 -0.01
CA MET A 157 -2.33 0.45 0.52
C MET A 157 -3.04 1.78 0.76
N PHE A 158 -3.14 2.18 2.01
CA PHE A 158 -3.87 3.39 2.43
C PHE A 158 -2.95 4.38 3.13
N GLY A 159 -3.18 5.66 2.92
CA GLY A 159 -2.39 6.74 3.52
C GLY A 159 -2.65 8.08 2.84
N MET A 160 -2.41 9.17 3.54
CA MET A 160 -2.54 10.52 2.98
C MET A 160 -1.44 10.83 1.95
N THR A 161 -1.60 11.90 1.18
CA THR A 161 -0.53 12.38 0.28
C THR A 161 0.72 12.72 1.12
N GLY A 162 1.90 12.30 0.63
CA GLY A 162 3.16 12.46 1.37
C GLY A 162 3.46 11.37 2.40
N SER A 163 2.55 10.40 2.62
CA SER A 163 2.78 9.31 3.59
C SER A 163 3.71 8.18 3.10
N GLY A 164 4.29 8.31 1.90
CA GLY A 164 5.21 7.31 1.36
C GLY A 164 4.59 6.15 0.58
N LYS A 165 3.30 6.17 0.23
CA LYS A 165 2.63 5.08 -0.53
C LYS A 165 3.40 4.66 -1.80
N THR A 166 3.72 5.63 -2.66
CA THR A 166 4.46 5.38 -3.91
C THR A 166 5.86 4.80 -3.64
N ASN A 167 6.51 5.20 -2.55
CA ASN A 167 7.80 4.64 -2.16
C ASN A 167 7.65 3.16 -1.74
N THR A 168 6.64 2.85 -0.93
CA THR A 168 6.35 1.46 -0.53
C THR A 168 6.03 0.60 -1.76
N GLU A 169 5.27 1.13 -2.71
CA GLU A 169 4.95 0.45 -3.97
C GLU A 169 6.20 0.21 -4.82
N LEU A 170 7.12 1.17 -4.93
CA LEU A 170 8.40 1.00 -5.62
C LEU A 170 9.24 -0.12 -4.99
N ILE A 171 9.38 -0.12 -3.66
CA ILE A 171 10.15 -1.16 -2.96
C ILE A 171 9.50 -2.52 -3.16
N LEU A 172 8.17 -2.63 -3.02
CA LEU A 172 7.48 -3.89 -3.21
C LEU A 172 7.65 -4.44 -4.64
N ASN A 173 7.52 -3.58 -5.66
CA ASN A 173 7.72 -4.00 -7.05
C ASN A 173 9.19 -4.33 -7.36
N ALA A 174 10.16 -3.65 -6.75
CA ALA A 174 11.57 -4.01 -6.83
C ALA A 174 11.82 -5.42 -6.24
N GLN A 175 11.25 -5.70 -5.07
CA GLN A 175 11.32 -7.03 -4.47
C GLN A 175 10.67 -8.11 -5.35
N MET A 176 9.57 -7.80 -6.04
CA MET A 176 8.96 -8.73 -7.00
C MET A 176 9.85 -8.99 -8.22
N ILE A 177 10.65 -8.01 -8.66
CA ILE A 177 11.63 -8.19 -9.73
C ILE A 177 12.77 -9.12 -9.27
N GLU A 178 13.30 -8.88 -8.07
CA GLU A 178 14.39 -9.68 -7.47
C GLU A 178 13.98 -11.14 -7.23
N ASN A 179 12.72 -11.37 -6.85
CA ASN A 179 12.19 -12.71 -6.56
C ASN A 179 11.63 -13.46 -7.79
N SER A 180 11.77 -12.91 -9.00
CA SER A 180 11.33 -13.58 -10.23
C SER A 180 12.13 -14.86 -10.53
N PRO A 181 11.49 -16.01 -10.82
CA PRO A 181 10.11 -16.14 -11.31
C PRO A 181 9.05 -16.49 -10.27
N LYS A 182 9.38 -16.54 -8.97
CA LYS A 182 8.39 -16.84 -7.92
C LYS A 182 7.32 -15.74 -7.82
N THR A 183 7.67 -14.53 -8.22
CA THR A 183 6.79 -13.38 -8.32
C THR A 183 6.74 -12.82 -9.74
N VAL A 184 5.54 -12.42 -10.17
CA VAL A 184 5.28 -11.69 -11.41
C VAL A 184 4.19 -10.67 -11.12
N GLY A 185 4.33 -9.46 -11.68
CA GLY A 185 3.35 -8.39 -11.53
C GLY A 185 3.01 -7.74 -12.88
N LEU A 186 1.77 -7.30 -13.02
CA LEU A 186 1.33 -6.39 -14.09
C LEU A 186 0.99 -5.05 -13.45
N ILE A 187 1.74 -4.01 -13.82
CA ILE A 187 1.65 -2.69 -13.20
C ILE A 187 1.05 -1.70 -14.20
N PHE A 188 0.05 -0.93 -13.74
CA PHE A 188 -0.52 0.17 -14.49
C PHE A 188 -0.03 1.50 -13.92
N ASP A 189 1.06 2.04 -14.48
CA ASP A 189 1.63 3.32 -14.04
C ASP A 189 1.06 4.49 -14.87
N PHE A 190 -0.02 5.09 -14.38
CA PHE A 190 -0.69 6.20 -15.06
C PHE A 190 0.10 7.52 -14.97
N ALA A 191 0.86 7.72 -13.89
CA ALA A 191 1.52 8.99 -13.59
C ALA A 191 3.00 9.04 -13.99
N GLY A 192 3.61 7.89 -14.32
CA GLY A 192 5.05 7.74 -14.51
C GLY A 192 5.80 7.75 -13.18
N GLN A 193 5.11 7.50 -12.07
CA GLN A 193 5.72 7.57 -10.73
C GLN A 193 6.54 6.33 -10.41
N LEU A 194 6.15 5.18 -10.94
CA LEU A 194 6.81 3.91 -10.66
C LEU A 194 7.92 3.64 -11.67
N LEU A 195 7.65 3.83 -12.96
CA LEU A 195 8.64 3.59 -14.01
C LEU A 195 9.78 4.60 -13.94
N ASP A 196 9.46 5.90 -13.92
CA ASP A 196 10.44 6.99 -14.01
C ASP A 196 10.78 7.65 -12.67
N GLY A 197 10.09 7.27 -11.58
CA GLY A 197 10.26 7.93 -10.27
C GLY A 197 9.72 9.37 -10.23
N LYS A 198 8.78 9.74 -11.12
CA LYS A 198 8.34 11.14 -11.27
C LYS A 198 7.84 11.72 -9.93
N GLY A 199 8.45 12.82 -9.49
CA GLY A 199 8.06 13.49 -8.23
C GLY A 199 8.69 12.89 -6.97
N ILE A 200 9.61 11.92 -7.11
CA ILE A 200 10.40 11.34 -6.02
C ILE A 200 11.80 11.97 -6.04
N LYS A 201 12.41 12.17 -4.86
CA LYS A 201 13.76 12.75 -4.73
C LYS A 201 14.68 11.81 -3.93
N PRO A 202 15.82 11.36 -4.49
CA PRO A 202 16.23 11.53 -5.89
C PRO A 202 15.23 10.86 -6.84
N GLN A 203 15.12 11.36 -8.08
CA GLN A 203 14.20 10.80 -9.08
C GLN A 203 14.72 9.44 -9.54
N LYS A 204 14.25 8.38 -8.87
CA LYS A 204 14.57 6.99 -9.16
C LYS A 204 13.28 6.18 -9.20
N GLY A 205 13.11 5.41 -10.28
CA GLY A 205 11.99 4.50 -10.47
C GLY A 205 12.46 3.06 -10.69
N LEU A 206 11.56 2.20 -11.12
CA LEU A 206 11.85 0.80 -11.44
C LEU A 206 12.84 0.67 -12.60
N LYS A 207 12.88 1.64 -13.53
CA LYS A 207 13.83 1.62 -14.65
C LYS A 207 15.30 1.67 -14.20
N ASP A 208 15.55 2.20 -13.00
CA ASP A 208 16.87 2.32 -12.41
C ASP A 208 17.27 1.06 -11.62
N HIS A 209 16.37 0.06 -11.54
CA HIS A 209 16.66 -1.20 -10.87
C HIS A 209 17.69 -2.03 -11.67
N PRO A 210 18.72 -2.63 -11.03
CA PRO A 210 19.78 -3.35 -11.74
C PRO A 210 19.29 -4.48 -12.66
N LEU A 211 18.18 -5.12 -12.30
CA LEU A 211 17.59 -6.21 -13.08
C LEU A 211 16.54 -5.77 -14.11
N PHE A 212 16.27 -4.46 -14.24
CA PHE A 212 15.16 -3.94 -15.05
C PHE A 212 15.20 -4.47 -16.48
N HIS A 213 16.33 -4.33 -17.17
CA HIS A 213 16.47 -4.72 -18.58
C HIS A 213 16.32 -6.23 -18.84
N ASN A 214 16.49 -7.07 -17.81
CA ASN A 214 16.44 -8.53 -17.94
C ASN A 214 15.13 -9.13 -17.42
N LYS A 215 14.40 -8.41 -16.55
CA LYS A 215 13.25 -8.94 -15.82
C LYS A 215 11.97 -8.13 -15.99
N VAL A 216 12.05 -6.95 -16.59
CA VAL A 216 10.91 -6.05 -16.79
C VAL A 216 10.71 -5.78 -18.27
N GLN A 217 9.48 -5.99 -18.72
CA GLN A 217 8.98 -5.45 -19.99
C GLN A 217 8.01 -4.33 -19.67
N TYR A 218 8.14 -3.20 -20.36
CA TYR A 218 7.23 -2.09 -20.20
C TYR A 218 6.73 -1.61 -21.55
N TYR A 219 5.49 -1.16 -21.56
CA TYR A 219 4.78 -0.66 -22.72
C TYR A 219 4.35 0.76 -22.40
N SER A 220 4.66 1.71 -23.28
CA SER A 220 4.38 3.14 -23.10
C SER A 220 3.85 3.71 -24.40
N ALA A 221 2.65 4.32 -24.36
CA ALA A 221 2.13 5.08 -25.49
C ALA A 221 3.01 6.31 -25.78
N ARG A 222 3.60 6.93 -24.74
CA ARG A 222 4.42 8.14 -24.88
C ARG A 222 5.71 7.89 -25.64
N ASP A 223 6.28 6.70 -25.45
CA ASP A 223 7.57 6.32 -26.07
C ASP A 223 7.36 5.48 -27.34
N GLY A 224 6.12 5.34 -27.82
CA GLY A 224 5.78 4.48 -28.98
C GLY A 224 6.01 2.98 -28.74
N LYS A 225 6.23 2.55 -27.49
CA LYS A 225 6.46 1.15 -27.10
C LYS A 225 5.16 0.38 -26.86
N MET A 226 4.01 1.04 -27.01
CA MET A 226 2.69 0.43 -26.95
C MET A 226 1.94 0.83 -28.21
N THR A 227 2.03 0.00 -29.25
CA THR A 227 1.29 0.19 -30.51
C THR A 227 0.49 -1.07 -30.82
N VAL A 228 -0.69 -0.87 -31.39
CA VAL A 228 -1.61 -1.92 -31.83
C VAL A 228 -1.94 -1.65 -33.28
N GLY A 229 -1.33 -2.38 -34.21
CA GLY A 229 -1.60 -2.17 -35.64
C GLY A 229 -3.08 -2.24 -35.96
N LEU A 230 -3.61 -1.25 -36.68
CA LEU A 230 -5.03 -1.13 -37.02
C LEU A 230 -5.57 -2.39 -37.70
N TYR A 231 -4.74 -3.01 -38.55
CA TYR A 231 -5.06 -4.26 -39.24
C TYR A 231 -5.33 -5.45 -38.31
N THR A 232 -4.93 -5.37 -37.04
CA THR A 232 -5.20 -6.40 -36.02
C THR A 232 -6.55 -6.20 -35.32
N VAL A 233 -7.23 -5.07 -35.52
CA VAL A 233 -8.49 -4.73 -34.86
C VAL A 233 -9.65 -5.34 -35.63
N SER A 234 -10.13 -6.50 -35.19
CA SER A 234 -11.36 -7.11 -35.72
C SER A 234 -12.60 -6.50 -35.05
N PRO A 235 -13.80 -6.68 -35.63
CA PRO A 235 -15.06 -6.23 -35.02
C PRO A 235 -15.23 -6.70 -33.57
N GLU A 236 -14.80 -7.92 -33.24
CA GLU A 236 -14.88 -8.51 -31.89
C GLU A 236 -14.10 -7.67 -30.87
N LYS A 237 -12.94 -7.12 -31.26
CA LYS A 237 -12.13 -6.27 -30.37
C LYS A 237 -12.78 -4.92 -30.09
N LEU A 238 -13.76 -4.48 -30.89
CA LEU A 238 -14.49 -3.24 -30.63
C LEU A 238 -15.30 -3.30 -29.34
N LEU A 239 -15.74 -4.48 -28.90
CA LEU A 239 -16.44 -4.64 -27.62
C LEU A 239 -15.52 -4.30 -26.43
N THR A 240 -14.23 -4.54 -26.57
CA THR A 240 -13.21 -4.19 -25.57
C THR A 240 -12.81 -2.73 -25.67
N LEU A 241 -12.66 -2.20 -26.89
CA LEU A 241 -12.24 -0.81 -27.12
C LEU A 241 -13.35 0.22 -26.84
N PHE A 242 -14.60 -0.17 -27.09
CA PHE A 242 -15.78 0.69 -26.99
C PHE A 242 -16.90 -0.06 -26.24
N PRO A 243 -16.94 0.00 -24.90
CA PRO A 243 -17.94 -0.72 -24.10
C PRO A 243 -19.40 -0.36 -24.43
N ASP A 244 -19.63 0.81 -25.01
CA ASP A 244 -20.93 1.33 -25.40
C ASP A 244 -21.30 1.02 -26.87
N ILE A 245 -20.54 0.15 -27.56
CA ILE A 245 -20.86 -0.23 -28.94
C ILE A 245 -22.15 -1.06 -28.99
N GLY A 246 -23.18 -0.50 -29.64
CA GLY A 246 -24.48 -1.14 -29.78
C GLY A 246 -24.47 -2.25 -30.84
N LEU A 247 -25.43 -3.19 -30.73
CA LEU A 247 -25.60 -4.28 -31.69
C LEU A 247 -25.70 -3.82 -33.16
N PRO A 248 -26.39 -2.70 -33.51
CA PRO A 248 -26.41 -2.21 -34.89
C PRO A 248 -25.03 -1.80 -35.42
N GLN A 249 -24.23 -1.11 -34.60
CA GLN A 249 -22.87 -0.66 -34.94
C GLN A 249 -21.94 -1.85 -35.09
N PHE A 250 -22.04 -2.83 -34.18
CA PHE A 250 -21.26 -4.06 -34.25
C PHE A 250 -21.58 -4.90 -35.50
N ARG A 251 -22.86 -5.01 -35.89
CA ARG A 251 -23.28 -5.67 -37.14
C ARG A 251 -22.71 -4.94 -38.37
N LEU A 252 -22.73 -3.62 -38.37
CA LEU A 252 -22.14 -2.81 -39.43
C LEU A 252 -20.62 -3.05 -39.52
N ALA A 253 -19.90 -3.02 -38.39
CA ALA A 253 -18.47 -3.31 -38.34
C ALA A 253 -18.12 -4.70 -38.93
N ARG A 254 -18.91 -5.74 -38.61
CA ARG A 254 -18.75 -7.07 -39.22
C ARG A 254 -18.99 -7.09 -40.73
N LYS A 255 -19.98 -6.34 -41.23
CA LYS A 255 -20.22 -6.22 -42.66
C LYS A 255 -19.04 -5.54 -43.38
N LEU A 256 -18.53 -4.45 -42.80
CA LEU A 256 -17.36 -3.73 -43.32
C LEU A 256 -16.11 -4.62 -43.30
N TYR A 257 -15.84 -5.29 -42.19
CA TYR A 257 -14.72 -6.24 -42.08
C TYR A 257 -14.80 -7.36 -43.12
N LYS A 258 -16.00 -7.91 -43.36
CA LYS A 258 -16.20 -8.95 -44.39
C LYS A 258 -15.93 -8.45 -45.80
N LYS A 259 -16.19 -7.16 -46.08
CA LYS A 259 -16.05 -6.54 -47.40
C LYS A 259 -14.63 -6.03 -47.67
N LEU A 260 -14.01 -5.42 -46.67
CA LEU A 260 -12.73 -4.70 -46.78
C LEU A 260 -11.56 -5.48 -46.15
N GLY A 261 -11.83 -6.57 -45.42
CA GLY A 261 -10.80 -7.41 -44.82
C GLY A 261 -10.02 -6.71 -43.70
N LYS A 262 -8.69 -6.88 -43.67
CA LYS A 262 -7.84 -6.36 -42.59
C LYS A 262 -7.71 -4.83 -42.61
N GLY A 263 -7.80 -4.19 -43.77
CA GLY A 263 -7.74 -2.73 -43.94
C GLY A 263 -9.05 -1.99 -43.61
N TRP A 264 -10.07 -2.71 -43.12
CA TRP A 264 -11.43 -2.18 -43.04
C TRP A 264 -11.59 -0.87 -42.27
N ILE A 265 -10.78 -0.61 -41.23
CA ILE A 265 -10.88 0.64 -40.46
C ILE A 265 -10.35 1.81 -41.28
N GLU A 266 -9.18 1.66 -41.89
CA GLU A 266 -8.54 2.68 -42.72
C GLU A 266 -9.41 2.98 -43.94
N GLU A 267 -9.76 1.94 -44.72
CA GLU A 267 -10.59 2.07 -45.91
C GLU A 267 -11.98 2.64 -45.58
N SER A 268 -12.58 2.27 -44.43
CA SER A 268 -13.86 2.86 -44.00
C SER A 268 -13.72 4.34 -43.68
N ARG A 269 -12.61 4.77 -43.05
CA ARG A 269 -12.34 6.19 -42.76
C ARG A 269 -12.14 6.98 -44.04
N GLU A 270 -11.41 6.43 -45.01
CA GLU A 270 -11.19 7.07 -46.32
C GLU A 270 -12.50 7.24 -47.09
N VAL A 271 -13.29 6.17 -47.24
CA VAL A 271 -14.59 6.21 -47.93
C VAL A 271 -15.54 7.18 -47.24
N TYR A 272 -15.59 7.17 -45.91
CA TYR A 272 -16.44 8.09 -45.16
C TYR A 272 -15.95 9.54 -45.27
N GLY A 273 -14.64 9.79 -45.31
CA GLY A 273 -14.07 11.13 -45.53
C GLY A 273 -14.39 11.68 -46.92
N ALA A 274 -14.38 10.83 -47.95
CA ALA A 274 -14.65 11.23 -49.33
C ALA A 274 -16.14 11.36 -49.66
N GLU A 275 -16.96 10.40 -49.19
CA GLU A 275 -18.35 10.24 -49.64
C GLU A 275 -19.37 10.29 -48.49
N GLY A 276 -18.93 10.48 -47.25
CA GLY A 276 -19.78 10.50 -46.07
C GLY A 276 -20.48 9.17 -45.80
N TYR A 277 -21.62 9.23 -45.10
CA TYR A 277 -22.40 8.05 -44.76
C TYR A 277 -22.92 7.29 -46.00
N SER A 278 -23.15 7.99 -47.10
CA SER A 278 -23.69 7.41 -48.34
C SER A 278 -22.70 6.43 -48.97
N GLY A 279 -21.41 6.77 -49.01
CA GLY A 279 -20.37 5.88 -49.54
C GLY A 279 -20.22 4.62 -48.72
N LEU A 280 -20.09 4.77 -47.40
CA LEU A 280 -19.95 3.64 -46.49
C LEU A 280 -21.21 2.74 -46.50
N GLY A 281 -22.39 3.35 -46.60
CA GLY A 281 -23.65 2.64 -46.73
C GLY A 281 -23.73 1.77 -47.98
N ARG A 282 -23.12 2.19 -49.10
CA ARG A 282 -23.00 1.37 -50.32
C ARG A 282 -22.04 0.19 -50.12
N VAL A 283 -20.86 0.43 -49.55
CA VAL A 283 -19.85 -0.62 -49.30
C VAL A 283 -20.40 -1.73 -48.41
N ALA A 284 -21.08 -1.35 -47.31
CA ALA A 284 -21.61 -2.29 -46.34
C ALA A 284 -23.01 -2.83 -46.65
N ASP A 285 -23.67 -2.35 -47.71
CA ASP A 285 -25.12 -2.55 -47.93
C ASP A 285 -25.92 -2.29 -46.65
N TYR A 286 -25.82 -1.05 -46.17
CA TYR A 286 -26.37 -0.61 -44.89
C TYR A 286 -26.91 0.83 -44.98
N LYS A 287 -28.15 1.05 -44.56
CA LYS A 287 -28.88 2.30 -44.84
C LYS A 287 -29.04 3.24 -43.64
N MET A 288 -28.78 2.78 -42.42
CA MET A 288 -29.07 3.54 -41.21
C MET A 288 -27.96 4.56 -40.92
N LYS A 289 -28.17 5.81 -41.37
CA LYS A 289 -27.23 6.93 -41.23
C LYS A 289 -26.65 7.07 -39.82
N HIS A 290 -27.50 7.15 -38.79
CA HIS A 290 -27.06 7.37 -37.41
C HIS A 290 -26.15 6.26 -36.87
N VAL A 291 -26.33 5.01 -37.33
CA VAL A 291 -25.47 3.88 -36.94
C VAL A 291 -24.10 4.00 -37.61
N ILE A 292 -24.07 4.41 -38.88
CA ILE A 292 -22.84 4.65 -39.64
C ILE A 292 -22.05 5.77 -38.98
N GLU A 293 -22.68 6.92 -38.74
CA GLU A 293 -22.04 8.08 -38.10
C GLU A 293 -21.50 7.73 -36.72
N ALA A 294 -22.28 7.00 -35.90
CA ALA A 294 -21.84 6.61 -34.57
C ALA A 294 -20.68 5.60 -34.58
N LEU A 295 -20.66 4.65 -35.53
CA LEU A 295 -19.52 3.75 -35.70
C LEU A 295 -18.28 4.53 -36.17
N MET A 296 -18.44 5.42 -37.17
CA MET A 296 -17.32 6.20 -37.70
C MET A 296 -16.74 7.16 -36.68
N LEU A 297 -17.56 7.75 -35.80
CA LEU A 297 -17.06 8.55 -34.69
C LEU A 297 -16.10 7.76 -33.78
N LYS A 298 -16.48 6.52 -33.44
CA LYS A 298 -15.63 5.62 -32.63
C LYS A 298 -14.37 5.21 -33.38
N LEU A 299 -14.52 4.79 -34.64
CA LEU A 299 -13.36 4.40 -35.43
C LEU A 299 -12.40 5.56 -35.59
N SER A 300 -12.86 6.78 -35.90
CA SER A 300 -12.03 7.98 -36.02
C SER A 300 -11.40 8.43 -34.70
N SER A 301 -11.94 8.05 -33.53
CA SER A 301 -11.34 8.37 -32.24
C SER A 301 -10.14 7.49 -31.87
N LEU A 302 -9.85 6.43 -32.63
CA LEU A 302 -8.62 5.64 -32.43
C LEU A 302 -7.40 6.49 -32.81
N SER A 303 -6.57 6.82 -31.81
CA SER A 303 -5.35 7.62 -31.98
C SER A 303 -4.36 6.95 -32.94
N PRO A 304 -3.82 7.66 -33.95
CA PRO A 304 -2.77 7.14 -34.84
C PRO A 304 -1.50 6.71 -34.10
N ASP A 305 -1.16 7.35 -32.97
CA ASP A 305 0.05 7.03 -32.19
C ASP A 305 -0.04 5.65 -31.52
N LEU A 306 -1.26 5.27 -31.10
CA LEU A 306 -1.52 3.97 -30.47
C LEU A 306 -1.95 2.92 -31.48
N PHE A 307 -2.64 3.33 -32.54
CA PHE A 307 -3.16 2.49 -33.61
C PHE A 307 -2.58 2.93 -34.96
N PRO A 308 -1.29 2.66 -35.22
CA PRO A 308 -0.70 2.92 -36.52
C PRO A 308 -1.30 1.99 -37.58
N VAL A 309 -1.25 2.45 -38.83
CA VAL A 309 -1.60 1.65 -40.02
C VAL A 309 -0.64 0.46 -40.15
#